data_AF-A0A196SCV0-F1
#
_entry.id   AF-A0A196SCV0-F1
#
_cell.length_a   1.000
_cell.length_b   1.000
_cell.length_c   1.000
_cell.angle_alpha   90.00
_cell.angle_beta   90.00
_cell.angle_gamma   90.00
#
_symmetry.space_group_name_H-M   'P 1'
#
loop_
_entity.id
_entity.type
_entity.pdbx_description
1 polymer ?
#
loop_
_entity_poly.entity_id
_entity_poly.type
_entity_poly.pdbx_seq_one_letter_code
_entity_poly.pdbx_strand_id
1 'polypeptide(L)'
;MFSRIGCRWVHCRRKGVGATVSAVTRLYHESMKPIDANTASPAYKSKEARIGSGNRSSVSPTPKSAKPQESGKLHSLSTQRLCAMANGESVAKKELYTILSEVELRRDVCATDLELLLKGLSKRDMLLEVIRVFKDVSVKSPNIVLTVPSVELLFSAIISKRQYNLATQIWDACSYDSRRRWGIWSVYCRCLLSDQQLEAARPLLNKLQMCSYSIPSANRSVIQGLYTGKYYEECLRFFNGLLELDAKGLLLGDALSFQLAIKSAYQVHDYRQVLSIYDRMVKSNLSASRPVVYIVSSVYEQGEFWRVYYEDKIRLLRDSGIIPTKEQQIHIFAQSRLPQWLKGGSILHAFGKKKGEGILTYKSENAYFANVEKYYDPHRRLKLIALMDEVSELKGVKDTQKLLIRSLPNDAQLTSLLSGELYPTIDFSVHDSLLSIPLQSILHWKNHREDPVL
;
A
#
# COMPACT_ATOMS: atom_id res chain seq x y z
N MET A 1 -34.32 -20.39 35.05
CA MET A 1 -34.49 -18.94 35.29
C MET A 1 -33.62 -18.19 34.31
N PHE A 2 -34.27 -17.39 33.46
CA PHE A 2 -33.86 -16.20 32.68
C PHE A 2 -32.36 -15.99 32.31
N SER A 3 -31.96 -15.61 31.09
CA SER A 3 -32.70 -15.06 29.95
C SER A 3 -31.96 -15.27 28.62
N ARG A 4 -32.75 -15.51 27.58
CA ARG A 4 -32.45 -15.40 26.15
C ARG A 4 -32.02 -13.97 25.78
N ILE A 5 -31.01 -13.83 24.91
CA ILE A 5 -30.91 -12.69 23.99
C ILE A 5 -30.80 -13.27 22.59
N GLY A 6 -31.91 -13.17 21.85
CA GLY A 6 -31.96 -13.45 20.43
C GLY A 6 -31.50 -12.23 19.64
N CYS A 7 -30.58 -12.40 18.70
CA CYS A 7 -30.30 -11.40 17.69
C CYS A 7 -31.04 -11.75 16.40
N ARG A 8 -32.04 -10.90 16.11
CA ARG A 8 -32.78 -10.85 14.84
C ARG A 8 -31.82 -10.62 13.68
N TRP A 9 -32.00 -11.43 12.64
CA TRP A 9 -31.50 -11.16 11.29
C TRP A 9 -32.17 -9.89 10.76
N VAL A 10 -31.39 -8.82 10.57
CA VAL A 10 -31.79 -7.65 9.80
C VAL A 10 -31.08 -7.72 8.45
N HIS A 11 -31.89 -7.90 7.41
CA HIS A 11 -31.53 -7.70 6.02
C HIS A 11 -30.87 -6.32 5.82
N CYS A 12 -29.57 -6.29 5.52
CA CYS A 12 -28.90 -5.07 5.08
C CYS A 12 -28.64 -5.16 3.56
N ARG A 13 -29.49 -4.46 2.81
CA ARG A 13 -29.41 -4.27 1.36
C ARG A 13 -28.05 -3.68 0.96
N ARG A 14 -27.53 -4.18 -0.18
CA ARG A 14 -26.42 -3.62 -0.96
C ARG A 14 -26.52 -2.09 -1.09
N LYS A 15 -25.45 -1.39 -0.70
CA LYS A 15 -25.13 -0.04 -1.17
C LYS A 15 -23.61 0.13 -1.38
N GLY A 16 -23.25 0.43 -2.61
CA GLY A 16 -22.29 1.49 -2.95
C GLY A 16 -20.80 1.21 -2.80
N VAL A 17 -20.15 0.94 -3.93
CA VAL A 17 -18.73 1.23 -4.18
C VAL A 17 -18.52 2.73 -3.98
N GLY A 18 -17.89 3.14 -2.88
CA GLY A 18 -17.70 4.54 -2.50
C GLY A 18 -17.10 4.77 -1.10
N ALA A 19 -17.02 3.74 -0.26
CA ALA A 19 -16.54 3.86 1.12
C ALA A 19 -15.00 3.80 1.31
N THR A 20 -14.23 3.45 0.28
CA THR A 20 -12.79 3.16 0.43
C THR A 20 -11.89 4.40 0.48
N VAL A 21 -12.33 5.53 -0.06
CA VAL A 21 -11.53 6.78 -0.08
C VAL A 21 -11.72 7.60 1.20
N SER A 22 -12.90 7.53 1.83
CA SER A 22 -13.21 8.25 3.08
C SER A 22 -12.41 7.73 4.29
N ALA A 23 -12.03 6.44 4.29
CA ALA A 23 -11.24 5.84 5.37
C ALA A 23 -9.77 6.28 5.36
N VAL A 24 -9.20 6.59 4.19
CA VAL A 24 -7.81 7.05 4.06
C VAL A 24 -7.65 8.49 4.57
N THR A 25 -8.67 9.33 4.39
CA THR A 25 -8.68 10.72 4.90
C THR A 25 -8.99 10.80 6.40
N ARG A 26 -9.79 9.89 6.97
CA ARG A 26 -10.07 9.87 8.42
C ARG A 26 -8.90 9.36 9.27
N LEU A 27 -8.18 8.33 8.81
CA LEU A 27 -7.01 7.82 9.53
C LEU A 27 -5.83 8.82 9.54
N TYR A 28 -5.80 9.77 8.59
CA TYR A 28 -4.82 10.85 8.55
C TYR A 28 -5.13 12.00 9.52
N HIS A 29 -6.39 12.20 9.91
CA HIS A 29 -6.79 13.27 10.82
C HIS A 29 -6.76 12.86 12.30
N GLU A 30 -6.96 11.58 12.64
CA GLU A 30 -7.01 11.13 14.04
C GLU A 30 -5.63 10.99 14.71
N SER A 31 -4.54 10.97 13.94
CA SER A 31 -3.16 10.88 14.44
C SER A 31 -2.50 12.23 14.75
N MET A 32 -3.25 13.34 14.62
CA MET A 32 -2.75 14.72 14.72
C MET A 32 -3.46 15.55 15.80
N LYS A 33 -3.94 14.95 16.90
CA LYS A 33 -4.31 15.76 18.06
C LYS A 33 -3.04 16.28 18.75
N PRO A 34 -2.89 17.60 18.95
CA PRO A 34 -1.77 18.13 19.73
C PRO A 34 -1.88 17.59 21.17
N ILE A 35 -0.76 17.10 21.70
CA ILE A 35 -0.60 16.87 23.14
C ILE A 35 -0.37 18.25 23.76
N ASP A 36 -1.23 18.66 24.69
CA ASP A 36 -1.12 19.91 25.43
C ASP A 36 0.18 19.94 26.24
N ALA A 37 1.15 20.74 25.77
CA ALA A 37 2.32 21.12 26.55
C ALA A 37 1.97 22.33 27.42
N ASN A 38 1.33 22.09 28.57
CA ASN A 38 1.22 23.08 29.65
C ASN A 38 1.12 22.37 31.01
N THR A 39 2.27 22.04 31.59
CA THR A 39 2.45 21.95 33.05
C THR A 39 3.92 22.10 33.40
N ALA A 40 4.43 23.34 33.29
CA ALA A 40 5.44 23.93 34.19
C ALA A 40 5.63 25.41 33.81
N SER A 41 5.20 26.29 34.73
CA SER A 41 5.31 27.77 34.71
C SER A 41 6.58 28.22 35.45
N PRO A 42 6.91 29.52 35.66
CA PRO A 42 6.40 30.76 35.04
C PRO A 42 7.48 31.83 34.70
N ALA A 43 6.98 32.91 34.06
CA ALA A 43 7.37 34.32 34.19
C ALA A 43 8.45 34.89 33.25
N TYR A 44 8.01 35.76 32.33
CA TYR A 44 8.48 37.14 32.26
C TYR A 44 7.37 38.02 31.64
N LYS A 45 6.96 39.06 32.38
CA LYS A 45 6.02 40.11 31.94
C LYS A 45 6.81 41.27 31.35
N SER A 46 6.34 41.84 30.25
CA SER A 46 6.49 43.29 30.00
C SER A 46 5.27 43.83 29.25
N LYS A 47 4.69 44.87 29.86
CA LYS A 47 3.59 45.71 29.39
C LYS A 47 4.09 46.74 28.36
N GLU A 48 3.10 47.40 27.75
CA GLU A 48 3.06 48.77 27.18
C GLU A 48 2.75 48.80 25.68
N ALA A 49 1.96 49.73 25.13
CA ALA A 49 0.99 50.68 25.67
C ALA A 49 0.13 51.15 24.48
N ARG A 50 -1.12 51.52 24.76
CA ARG A 50 -2.04 52.23 23.85
C ARG A 50 -1.62 53.70 23.75
N ILE A 51 -1.72 54.28 22.56
CA ILE A 51 -2.02 55.71 22.36
C ILE A 51 -3.13 55.80 21.32
N GLY A 52 -4.16 56.58 21.64
CA GLY A 52 -5.25 56.95 20.74
C GLY A 52 -5.35 58.46 20.57
N SER A 53 -6.00 58.88 19.48
CA SER A 53 -6.64 60.18 19.22
C SER A 53 -7.18 60.09 17.79
N GLY A 54 -8.37 60.54 17.38
CA GLY A 54 -9.34 61.45 17.96
C GLY A 54 -9.88 62.38 16.84
N ASN A 55 -11.18 62.25 16.55
CA ASN A 55 -12.14 63.27 16.09
C ASN A 55 -12.29 63.80 14.62
N ARG A 56 -13.55 63.64 14.15
CA ARG A 56 -14.55 64.60 13.62
C ARG A 56 -14.54 65.11 12.15
N SER A 57 -15.55 64.61 11.41
CA SER A 57 -16.70 65.29 10.75
C SER A 57 -16.53 66.53 9.84
N SER A 58 -16.99 66.43 8.58
CA SER A 58 -17.82 67.45 7.89
C SER A 58 -18.44 66.93 6.57
N VAL A 59 -19.60 67.49 6.20
CA VAL A 59 -20.57 67.06 5.18
C VAL A 59 -20.56 68.00 3.95
N SER A 60 -20.54 67.42 2.72
CA SER A 60 -21.12 67.83 1.39
C SER A 60 -20.90 69.24 0.79
N PRO A 61 -20.89 69.48 -0.56
CA PRO A 61 -21.75 68.83 -1.57
C PRO A 61 -21.12 68.49 -2.96
N THR A 62 -21.86 67.66 -3.71
CA THR A 62 -21.63 67.22 -5.10
C THR A 62 -21.70 68.32 -6.17
N PRO A 63 -21.02 68.10 -7.32
CA PRO A 63 -21.64 68.35 -8.62
C PRO A 63 -21.53 67.17 -9.61
N LYS A 64 -22.71 66.83 -10.16
CA LYS A 64 -23.05 66.36 -11.52
C LYS A 64 -22.00 65.59 -12.36
N SER A 65 -22.34 64.32 -12.62
CA SER A 65 -22.44 63.70 -13.96
C SER A 65 -21.25 63.88 -14.93
N ALA A 66 -20.37 62.88 -14.94
CA ALA A 66 -19.71 62.42 -16.16
C ALA A 66 -19.83 60.89 -16.21
N LYS A 67 -20.46 60.37 -17.29
CA LYS A 67 -20.54 58.93 -17.59
C LYS A 67 -19.13 58.33 -17.68
N PRO A 68 -18.77 57.26 -16.96
CA PRO A 68 -17.67 56.43 -17.37
C PRO A 68 -18.16 55.44 -18.43
N GLN A 69 -17.48 55.45 -19.57
CA GLN A 69 -17.58 54.45 -20.62
C GLN A 69 -17.49 53.04 -20.04
N GLU A 70 -18.31 52.14 -20.59
CA GLU A 70 -18.24 50.70 -20.39
C GLU A 70 -16.87 50.16 -20.83
N SER A 71 -15.95 50.06 -19.88
CA SER A 71 -14.77 49.21 -20.01
C SER A 71 -15.04 47.89 -19.29
N GLY A 72 -15.35 46.85 -20.07
CA GLY A 72 -15.30 45.41 -19.76
C GLY A 72 -15.45 44.97 -18.30
N LYS A 73 -16.64 44.49 -17.93
CA LYS A 73 -16.84 43.64 -16.75
C LYS A 73 -16.04 42.34 -16.89
N LEU A 74 -14.80 42.32 -16.40
CA LEU A 74 -14.19 41.07 -15.95
C LEU A 74 -15.01 40.59 -14.74
N HIS A 75 -15.68 39.45 -14.88
CA HIS A 75 -16.37 38.80 -13.78
C HIS A 75 -15.39 38.57 -12.62
N SER A 76 -15.59 39.26 -11.50
CA SER A 76 -14.86 38.98 -10.28
C SER A 76 -15.32 37.61 -9.78
N LEU A 77 -14.45 36.60 -9.87
CA LEU A 77 -14.59 35.33 -9.16
C LEU A 77 -14.89 35.64 -7.69
N SER A 78 -16.12 35.38 -7.24
CA SER A 78 -16.48 35.66 -5.85
C SER A 78 -15.93 34.52 -4.97
N THR A 79 -15.23 34.87 -3.89
CA THR A 79 -14.75 33.91 -2.88
C THR A 79 -15.88 33.00 -2.38
N GLN A 80 -17.13 33.50 -2.42
CA GLN A 80 -18.34 32.73 -2.11
C GLN A 80 -18.55 31.51 -3.05
N ARG A 81 -18.30 31.65 -4.36
CA ARG A 81 -18.39 30.53 -5.33
C ARG A 81 -17.30 29.48 -5.08
N LEU A 82 -16.09 29.92 -4.75
CA LEU A 82 -14.99 29.03 -4.37
C LEU A 82 -15.30 28.28 -3.07
N CYS A 83 -15.87 28.96 -2.07
CA CYS A 83 -16.32 28.34 -0.82
C CYS A 83 -17.38 27.26 -1.06
N ALA A 84 -18.42 27.55 -1.86
CA ALA A 84 -19.45 26.57 -2.21
C ALA A 84 -18.85 25.32 -2.87
N MET A 85 -17.93 25.53 -3.81
CA MET A 85 -17.22 24.44 -4.49
C MET A 85 -16.31 23.64 -3.54
N ALA A 86 -15.59 24.31 -2.64
CA ALA A 86 -14.73 23.71 -1.63
C ALA A 86 -15.52 22.92 -0.58
N ASN A 87 -16.77 23.30 -0.33
CA ASN A 87 -17.68 22.60 0.58
C ASN A 87 -18.29 21.33 -0.06
N GLY A 88 -18.22 21.19 -1.38
CA GLY A 88 -18.75 20.03 -2.09
C GLY A 88 -20.24 20.19 -2.44
N GLU A 89 -20.72 21.43 -2.48
CA GLU A 89 -22.04 21.72 -3.05
C GLU A 89 -22.06 21.33 -4.54
N SER A 90 -23.23 20.97 -5.05
CA SER A 90 -23.45 20.54 -6.44
C SER A 90 -23.24 21.69 -7.41
N VAL A 91 -21.98 22.03 -7.67
CA VAL A 91 -21.56 22.94 -8.74
C VAL A 91 -21.64 22.17 -10.05
N ALA A 92 -22.43 22.67 -11.00
CA ALA A 92 -22.56 22.06 -12.32
C ALA A 92 -21.19 22.01 -13.02
N LYS A 93 -20.92 20.95 -13.79
CA LYS A 93 -19.64 20.78 -14.53
C LYS A 93 -19.30 22.00 -15.41
N LYS A 94 -20.31 22.63 -16.02
CA LYS A 94 -20.16 23.85 -16.81
C LYS A 94 -19.64 25.02 -15.98
N GLU A 95 -20.15 25.17 -14.76
CA GLU A 95 -19.77 26.24 -13.84
C GLU A 95 -18.34 26.04 -13.30
N LEU A 96 -17.90 24.79 -13.12
CA LEU A 96 -16.52 24.48 -12.76
C LEU A 96 -15.53 24.95 -13.83
N TYR A 97 -15.81 24.69 -15.12
CA TYR A 97 -14.94 25.17 -16.20
C TYR A 97 -14.94 26.69 -16.30
N THR A 98 -16.07 27.35 -16.03
CA THR A 98 -16.13 28.81 -15.94
C THR A 98 -15.22 29.33 -14.82
N ILE A 99 -15.27 28.73 -13.62
CA ILE A 99 -14.39 29.07 -12.49
C ILE A 99 -12.92 28.87 -12.87
N LEU A 100 -12.58 27.76 -13.53
CA LEU A 100 -11.21 27.48 -13.98
C LEU A 100 -10.73 28.52 -14.99
N SER A 101 -11.54 28.85 -16.00
CA SER A 101 -11.21 29.89 -16.99
C SER A 101 -11.09 31.27 -16.36
N GLU A 102 -11.93 31.62 -15.37
CA GLU A 102 -11.83 32.88 -14.62
C GLU A 102 -10.50 32.97 -13.85
N VAL A 103 -10.06 31.88 -13.19
CA VAL A 103 -8.75 31.83 -12.51
C VAL A 103 -7.59 31.86 -13.51
N GLU A 104 -7.73 31.19 -14.65
CA GLU A 104 -6.75 31.25 -15.73
C GLU A 104 -6.62 32.67 -16.33
N LEU A 105 -7.65 33.51 -16.26
CA LEU A 105 -7.58 34.89 -16.76
C LEU A 105 -7.09 35.90 -15.71
N ARG A 106 -7.10 35.57 -14.42
CA ARG A 106 -6.65 36.45 -13.34
C ARG A 106 -5.13 36.52 -13.24
N ARG A 107 -4.61 37.73 -12.97
CA ARG A 107 -3.17 37.99 -12.73
C ARG A 107 -2.81 37.93 -11.24
N ASP A 108 -3.79 38.06 -10.36
CA ASP A 108 -3.66 38.31 -8.93
C ASP A 108 -4.44 37.28 -8.09
N VAL A 109 -4.11 36.00 -8.25
CA VAL A 109 -4.74 34.93 -7.45
C VAL A 109 -4.12 34.92 -6.05
N CYS A 110 -4.93 35.19 -5.02
CA CYS A 110 -4.46 35.11 -3.63
C CYS A 110 -4.38 33.66 -3.14
N ALA A 111 -3.56 33.41 -2.10
CA ALA A 111 -3.33 32.07 -1.57
C ALA A 111 -4.61 31.38 -1.07
N THR A 112 -5.55 32.14 -0.49
CA THR A 112 -6.83 31.62 0.01
C THR A 112 -7.74 31.16 -1.12
N ASP A 113 -7.83 31.94 -2.20
CA ASP A 113 -8.64 31.58 -3.36
C ASP A 113 -8.08 30.32 -4.05
N LEU A 114 -6.74 30.22 -4.14
CA LEU A 114 -6.08 29.02 -4.62
C LEU A 114 -6.40 27.82 -3.74
N GLU A 115 -6.30 27.94 -2.41
CA GLU A 115 -6.60 26.83 -1.49
C GLU A 115 -8.02 26.28 -1.69
N LEU A 116 -9.03 27.17 -1.74
CA LEU A 116 -10.42 26.78 -1.94
C LEU A 116 -10.63 26.09 -3.29
N LEU A 117 -9.96 26.59 -4.34
CA LEU A 117 -10.00 25.97 -5.66
C LEU A 117 -9.41 24.56 -5.65
N LEU A 118 -8.18 24.40 -5.13
CA LEU A 118 -7.51 23.10 -5.06
C LEU A 118 -8.30 22.10 -4.22
N LYS A 119 -8.91 22.54 -3.11
CA LYS A 119 -9.77 21.72 -2.26
C LYS A 119 -11.02 21.26 -2.99
N GLY A 120 -11.68 22.16 -3.73
CA GLY A 120 -12.86 21.84 -4.54
C GLY A 120 -12.58 20.84 -5.66
N LEU A 121 -11.43 20.96 -6.32
CA LEU A 121 -10.98 20.03 -7.36
C LEU A 121 -10.58 18.67 -6.78
N SER A 122 -9.86 18.65 -5.67
CA SER A 122 -9.42 17.41 -5.01
C SER A 122 -10.61 16.59 -4.50
N LYS A 123 -11.65 17.23 -3.95
CA LYS A 123 -12.90 16.57 -3.55
C LYS A 123 -13.63 15.88 -4.71
N ARG A 124 -13.38 16.33 -5.95
CA ARG A 124 -13.96 15.77 -7.19
C ARG A 124 -13.01 14.81 -7.91
N ASP A 125 -11.89 14.42 -7.28
CA ASP A 125 -10.84 13.57 -7.83
C ASP A 125 -10.20 14.13 -9.14
N MET A 126 -10.24 15.45 -9.31
CA MET A 126 -9.68 16.14 -10.49
C MET A 126 -8.21 16.51 -10.27
N LEU A 127 -7.39 15.54 -9.86
CA LEU A 127 -6.00 15.79 -9.44
C LEU A 127 -5.09 16.33 -10.56
N LEU A 128 -5.38 16.02 -11.83
CA LEU A 128 -4.64 16.62 -12.95
C LEU A 128 -4.94 18.13 -13.08
N GLU A 129 -6.17 18.53 -12.79
CA GLU A 129 -6.57 19.94 -12.82
C GLU A 129 -5.97 20.70 -11.64
N VAL A 130 -5.88 20.07 -10.45
CA VAL A 130 -5.13 20.62 -9.30
C VAL A 130 -3.70 20.99 -9.72
N ILE A 131 -3.03 20.09 -10.44
CA ILE A 131 -1.66 20.32 -10.92
C ILE A 131 -1.62 21.39 -12.01
N ARG A 132 -2.57 21.38 -12.96
CA ARG A 132 -2.63 22.37 -14.05
C ARG A 132 -2.80 23.78 -13.50
N VAL A 133 -3.80 23.98 -12.63
CA VAL A 133 -4.06 25.26 -11.96
C VAL A 133 -2.82 25.76 -11.23
N PHE A 134 -2.11 24.89 -10.51
CA PHE A 134 -0.90 25.30 -9.81
C PHE A 134 0.21 25.76 -10.76
N LYS A 135 0.43 25.06 -11.87
CA LYS A 135 1.42 25.49 -12.89
C LYS A 135 1.07 26.87 -13.45
N ASP A 136 -0.19 27.05 -13.83
CA ASP A 136 -0.66 28.30 -14.42
C ASP A 136 -0.56 29.48 -13.45
N VAL A 137 -0.94 29.27 -12.19
CA VAL A 137 -0.83 30.29 -11.14
C VAL A 137 0.62 30.58 -10.79
N SER A 138 1.50 29.57 -10.73
CA SER A 138 2.92 29.78 -10.42
C SER A 138 3.64 30.61 -11.48
N VAL A 139 3.23 30.52 -12.75
CA VAL A 139 3.75 31.36 -13.84
C VAL A 139 3.27 32.81 -13.69
N LYS A 140 2.01 33.01 -13.32
CA LYS A 140 1.38 34.36 -13.24
C LYS A 140 1.70 35.09 -11.95
N SER A 141 1.87 34.36 -10.86
CA SER A 141 2.07 34.88 -9.51
C SER A 141 3.27 34.16 -8.88
N PRO A 142 4.51 34.41 -9.35
CA PRO A 142 5.71 33.67 -8.91
C PRO A 142 6.03 33.85 -7.43
N ASN A 143 5.51 34.90 -6.80
CA ASN A 143 5.71 35.21 -5.37
C ASN A 143 4.55 34.71 -4.48
N ILE A 144 3.66 33.85 -4.99
CA ILE A 144 2.57 33.31 -4.17
C ILE A 144 3.13 32.46 -3.04
N VAL A 145 2.74 32.79 -1.80
CA VAL A 145 3.07 31.98 -0.62
C VAL A 145 1.92 31.03 -0.35
N LEU A 146 2.15 29.74 -0.57
CA LEU A 146 1.13 28.71 -0.39
C LEU A 146 0.80 28.52 1.09
N THR A 147 -0.50 28.31 1.35
CA THR A 147 -0.96 27.84 2.66
C THR A 147 -0.60 26.37 2.85
N VAL A 148 -0.47 25.94 4.11
CA VAL A 148 -0.19 24.52 4.44
C VAL A 148 -1.19 23.55 3.77
N PRO A 149 -2.51 23.78 3.81
CA PRO A 149 -3.46 22.90 3.11
C PRO A 149 -3.24 22.86 1.60
N SER A 150 -2.90 23.99 0.96
CA SER A 150 -2.59 24.02 -0.47
C SER A 150 -1.38 23.15 -0.79
N VAL A 151 -0.32 23.25 0.01
CA VAL A 151 0.90 22.44 -0.14
C VAL A 151 0.59 20.95 0.00
N GLU A 152 -0.19 20.56 1.01
CA GLU A 152 -0.59 19.16 1.23
C GLU A 152 -1.43 18.60 0.09
N LEU A 153 -2.39 19.39 -0.43
CA LEU A 153 -3.21 19.00 -1.59
C LEU A 153 -2.36 18.84 -2.85
N LEU A 154 -1.41 19.75 -3.08
CA LEU A 154 -0.52 19.71 -4.23
C LEU A 154 0.41 18.50 -4.17
N PHE A 155 1.07 18.26 -3.03
CA PHE A 155 1.90 17.07 -2.85
C PHE A 155 1.10 15.78 -3.05
N SER A 156 -0.12 15.70 -2.49
CA SER A 156 -1.00 14.56 -2.71
C SER A 156 -1.31 14.33 -4.19
N ALA A 157 -1.61 15.41 -4.93
CA ALA A 157 -1.89 15.34 -6.36
C ALA A 157 -0.66 14.89 -7.17
N ILE A 158 0.51 15.52 -6.96
CA ILE A 158 1.72 15.18 -7.72
C ILE A 158 2.24 13.77 -7.39
N ILE A 159 2.07 13.30 -6.15
CA ILE A 159 2.42 11.92 -5.77
C ILE A 159 1.49 10.93 -6.48
N SER A 160 0.18 11.20 -6.49
CA SER A 160 -0.82 10.33 -7.11
C SER A 160 -0.67 10.26 -8.62
N LYS A 161 -0.28 11.38 -9.26
CA LYS A 161 -0.07 11.49 -10.70
C LYS A 161 1.39 11.31 -11.13
N ARG A 162 2.29 10.99 -10.19
CA ARG A 162 3.73 10.77 -10.42
C ARG A 162 4.42 11.94 -11.14
N GLN A 163 4.04 13.17 -10.83
CA GLN A 163 4.67 14.40 -11.36
C GLN A 163 5.64 14.99 -10.34
N TYR A 164 6.63 14.20 -9.91
CA TYR A 164 7.50 14.55 -8.79
C TYR A 164 8.42 15.76 -9.07
N ASN A 165 8.74 16.01 -10.33
CA ASN A 165 9.53 17.15 -10.79
C ASN A 165 8.97 18.53 -10.37
N LEU A 166 7.70 18.62 -9.99
CA LEU A 166 7.08 19.85 -9.49
C LEU A 166 7.28 20.10 -8.00
N ALA A 167 7.85 19.13 -7.28
CA ALA A 167 8.00 19.21 -5.83
C ALA A 167 8.85 20.42 -5.39
N THR A 168 9.92 20.75 -6.13
CA THR A 168 10.77 21.91 -5.82
C THR A 168 10.01 23.21 -6.02
N GLN A 169 9.20 23.33 -7.07
CA GLN A 169 8.37 24.53 -7.28
C GLN A 169 7.35 24.72 -6.14
N ILE A 170 6.73 23.63 -5.67
CA ILE A 170 5.82 23.67 -4.52
C ILE A 170 6.57 24.05 -3.25
N TRP A 171 7.76 23.46 -3.04
CA TRP A 171 8.61 23.74 -1.88
C TRP A 171 9.06 25.21 -1.83
N ASP A 172 9.44 25.77 -2.97
CA ASP A 172 9.88 27.15 -3.09
C ASP A 172 8.75 28.15 -2.80
N ALA A 173 7.52 27.80 -3.14
CA ALA A 173 6.32 28.57 -2.80
C ALA A 173 5.85 28.40 -1.34
N CYS A 174 6.48 27.52 -0.54
CA CYS A 174 6.17 27.37 0.89
C CYS A 174 6.78 28.50 1.72
N SER A 175 6.05 28.96 2.75
CA SER A 175 6.62 29.84 3.78
C SER A 175 7.71 29.14 4.61
N TYR A 176 8.59 29.93 5.24
CA TYR A 176 9.66 29.44 6.12
C TYR A 176 9.11 28.50 7.22
N ASP A 177 8.02 28.90 7.89
CA ASP A 177 7.41 28.11 8.96
C ASP A 177 6.80 26.79 8.45
N SER A 178 6.24 26.80 7.24
CA SER A 178 5.69 25.59 6.62
C SER A 178 6.78 24.56 6.34
N ARG A 179 7.94 24.99 5.83
CA ARG A 179 9.11 24.12 5.55
C ARG A 179 9.69 23.46 6.81
N ARG A 180 9.42 24.00 8.00
CA ARG A 180 9.87 23.41 9.28
C ARG A 180 8.97 22.27 9.76
N ARG A 181 7.74 22.15 9.24
CA ARG A 181 6.80 21.09 9.62
C ARG A 181 7.24 19.76 9.04
N TRP A 182 7.39 18.75 9.89
CA TRP A 182 7.78 17.40 9.47
C TRP A 182 6.87 16.82 8.38
N GLY A 183 5.55 17.06 8.46
CA GLY A 183 4.60 16.58 7.45
C GLY A 183 4.83 17.12 6.04
N ILE A 184 5.23 18.39 5.90
CA ILE A 184 5.55 18.98 4.58
C ILE A 184 6.95 18.54 4.15
N TRP A 185 7.90 18.66 5.09
CA TRP A 185 9.29 18.36 4.86
C TRP A 185 9.53 16.92 4.41
N SER A 186 8.88 15.95 5.06
CA SER A 186 9.11 14.52 4.75
C SER A 186 8.49 14.13 3.43
N VAL A 187 7.38 14.77 3.07
CA VAL A 187 6.71 14.58 1.79
C VAL A 187 7.52 15.20 0.66
N TYR A 188 8.14 16.36 0.88
CA TYR A 188 9.10 16.91 -0.08
C TYR A 188 10.30 15.99 -0.29
N CYS A 189 10.91 15.51 0.80
CA CYS A 189 12.00 14.53 0.73
C CYS A 189 11.57 13.27 -0.03
N ARG A 190 10.37 12.74 0.23
CA ARG A 190 9.79 11.61 -0.51
C ARG A 190 9.71 11.89 -2.00
N CYS A 191 9.26 13.08 -2.41
CA CYS A 191 9.14 13.46 -3.80
C CYS A 191 10.51 13.53 -4.48
N LEU A 192 11.51 14.16 -3.85
CA LEU A 192 12.88 14.20 -4.39
C LEU A 192 13.45 12.79 -4.62
N LEU A 193 13.30 11.91 -3.63
CA LEU A 193 13.74 10.52 -3.75
C LEU A 193 12.95 9.78 -4.85
N SER A 194 11.64 10.02 -4.96
CA SER A 194 10.81 9.41 -6.01
C SER A 194 11.20 9.88 -7.41
N ASP A 195 11.70 11.11 -7.52
CA ASP A 195 12.21 11.73 -8.76
C ASP A 195 13.69 11.40 -9.03
N GLN A 196 14.27 10.47 -8.27
CA GLN A 196 15.68 10.07 -8.39
C GLN A 196 16.69 11.21 -8.12
N GLN A 197 16.34 12.14 -7.24
CA GLN A 197 17.20 13.25 -6.82
C GLN A 197 17.80 13.00 -5.43
N LEU A 198 18.53 11.88 -5.27
CA LEU A 198 19.11 11.48 -3.97
C LEU A 198 20.04 12.55 -3.38
N GLU A 199 20.89 13.16 -4.21
CA GLU A 199 21.82 14.21 -3.77
C GLU A 199 21.09 15.44 -3.20
N ALA A 200 20.00 15.87 -3.86
CA ALA A 200 19.17 16.96 -3.36
C ALA A 200 18.43 16.60 -2.06
N ALA A 201 18.13 15.30 -1.86
CA ALA A 201 17.50 14.81 -0.64
C ALA A 201 18.50 14.65 0.53
N ARG A 202 19.82 14.57 0.31
CA ARG A 202 20.81 14.31 1.38
C ARG A 202 20.74 15.29 2.56
N PRO A 203 20.67 16.62 2.38
CA PRO A 203 20.56 17.55 3.50
C PRO A 203 19.31 17.29 4.34
N LEU A 204 18.24 16.82 3.69
CA LEU A 204 17.02 16.43 4.37
C LEU A 204 17.26 15.13 5.17
N LEU A 205 17.82 14.09 4.56
CA LEU A 205 18.13 12.84 5.25
C LEU A 205 19.03 13.06 6.48
N ASN A 206 20.03 13.93 6.39
CA ASN A 206 20.91 14.29 7.50
C ASN A 206 20.15 14.92 8.68
N LYS A 207 19.17 15.79 8.40
CA LYS A 207 18.32 16.38 9.45
C LYS A 207 17.53 15.31 10.21
N LEU A 208 17.03 14.28 9.51
CA LEU A 208 16.30 13.18 10.14
C LEU A 208 17.22 12.34 11.03
N GLN A 209 18.45 12.10 10.58
CA GLN A 209 19.50 11.45 11.36
C GLN A 209 19.87 12.27 12.62
N MET A 210 20.01 13.59 12.52
CA MET A 210 20.26 14.46 13.67
C MET A 210 19.15 14.41 14.72
N CYS A 211 17.92 14.11 14.32
CA CYS A 211 16.79 13.90 15.23
C CYS A 211 16.63 12.42 15.63
N SER A 212 17.68 11.61 15.47
CA SER A 212 17.72 10.17 15.78
C SER A 212 16.54 9.39 15.18
N TYR A 213 16.07 9.81 14.01
CA TYR A 213 14.93 9.20 13.32
C TYR A 213 13.64 9.12 14.16
N SER A 214 13.50 9.98 15.18
CA SER A 214 12.41 9.94 16.17
C SER A 214 11.00 10.24 15.62
N ILE A 215 10.86 10.49 14.31
CA ILE A 215 9.60 10.85 13.64
C ILE A 215 9.20 9.72 12.66
N PRO A 216 8.38 8.75 13.09
CA PRO A 216 8.04 7.57 12.26
C PRO A 216 7.36 7.90 10.93
N SER A 217 6.51 8.94 10.88
CA SER A 217 5.86 9.39 9.65
C SER A 217 6.86 9.93 8.62
N ALA A 218 7.96 10.54 9.08
CA ALA A 218 9.03 11.01 8.21
C ALA A 218 9.87 9.83 7.68
N ASN A 219 10.23 8.89 8.55
CA ASN A 219 10.93 7.65 8.17
C ASN A 219 10.13 6.87 7.10
N ARG A 220 8.82 6.71 7.32
CA ARG A 220 7.93 6.10 6.34
C ARG A 220 7.95 6.83 5.00
N SER A 221 7.93 8.17 5.00
CA SER A 221 7.97 8.97 3.77
C SER A 221 9.27 8.74 3.01
N VAL A 222 10.41 8.64 3.71
CA VAL A 222 11.71 8.30 3.13
C VAL A 222 11.68 6.90 2.51
N ILE A 223 11.21 5.87 3.22
CA ILE A 223 11.08 4.51 2.68
C ILE A 223 10.20 4.48 1.43
N GLN A 224 9.08 5.22 1.44
CA GLN A 224 8.23 5.37 0.25
C GLN A 224 8.98 6.01 -0.93
N GLY A 225 9.76 7.06 -0.66
CA GLY A 225 10.56 7.76 -1.65
C GLY A 225 11.64 6.87 -2.26
N LEU A 226 12.42 6.20 -1.42
CA LEU A 226 13.49 5.28 -1.84
C LEU A 226 12.95 4.15 -2.71
N TYR A 227 11.88 3.47 -2.27
CA TYR A 227 11.24 2.44 -3.08
C TYR A 227 10.71 2.98 -4.43
N THR A 228 10.03 4.13 -4.42
CA THR A 228 9.43 4.69 -5.65
C THR A 228 10.51 5.13 -6.64
N GLY A 229 11.61 5.71 -6.14
CA GLY A 229 12.79 6.08 -6.90
C GLY A 229 13.67 4.91 -7.32
N LYS A 230 13.29 3.67 -6.99
CA LYS A 230 14.04 2.43 -7.29
C LYS A 230 15.40 2.32 -6.59
N TYR A 231 15.61 3.06 -5.51
CA TYR A 231 16.76 2.93 -4.61
C TYR A 231 16.54 1.75 -3.65
N TYR A 232 16.43 0.54 -4.20
CA TYR A 232 16.01 -0.63 -3.43
C TYR A 232 17.02 -1.02 -2.35
N GLU A 233 18.31 -0.97 -2.64
CA GLU A 233 19.34 -1.26 -1.64
C GLU A 233 19.34 -0.22 -0.52
N GLU A 234 19.28 1.07 -0.84
CA GLU A 234 19.21 2.15 0.14
C GLU A 234 17.93 2.07 0.97
N CYS A 235 16.81 1.68 0.36
CA CYS A 235 15.55 1.41 1.06
C CYS A 235 15.73 0.33 2.13
N LEU A 236 16.42 -0.76 1.79
CA LEU A 236 16.69 -1.87 2.71
C LEU A 236 17.71 -1.47 3.79
N ARG A 237 18.78 -0.75 3.43
CA ARG A 237 19.78 -0.24 4.39
C ARG A 237 19.11 0.70 5.40
N PHE A 238 18.27 1.61 4.94
CA PHE A 238 17.53 2.53 5.81
C PHE A 238 16.53 1.78 6.69
N PHE A 239 15.75 0.85 6.13
CA PHE A 239 14.82 0.01 6.88
C PHE A 239 15.50 -0.81 7.98
N ASN A 240 16.61 -1.47 7.65
CA ASN A 240 17.37 -2.29 8.60
C ASN A 240 18.04 -1.43 9.68
N GLY A 241 18.60 -0.27 9.32
CA GLY A 241 19.17 0.66 10.30
C GLY A 241 18.13 1.16 11.31
N LEU A 242 16.88 1.39 10.90
CA LEU A 242 15.80 1.71 11.83
C LEU A 242 15.44 0.55 12.76
N LEU A 243 15.51 -0.70 12.29
CA LEU A 243 15.30 -1.89 13.11
C LEU A 243 16.44 -2.14 14.09
N GLU A 244 17.67 -1.77 13.76
CA GLU A 244 18.82 -1.83 14.67
C GLU A 244 18.67 -0.82 15.82
N LEU A 245 18.18 0.39 15.52
CA LEU A 245 17.89 1.41 16.52
C LEU A 245 16.66 1.09 17.37
N ASP A 246 15.67 0.44 16.78
CA ASP A 246 14.45 0.03 17.45
C ASP A 246 13.94 -1.32 16.93
N ALA A 247 14.31 -2.39 17.63
CA ALA A 247 13.93 -3.75 17.30
C ALA A 247 12.40 -3.99 17.34
N LYS A 248 11.64 -3.13 18.04
CA LYS A 248 10.17 -3.20 18.07
C LYS A 248 9.53 -2.59 16.81
N GLY A 249 10.31 -1.87 16.00
CA GLY A 249 9.85 -1.30 14.74
C GLY A 249 8.87 -0.13 14.88
N LEU A 250 8.80 0.52 16.04
CA LEU A 250 8.00 1.73 16.25
C LEU A 250 8.49 2.88 15.36
N LEU A 251 9.81 2.95 15.11
CA LEU A 251 10.40 3.92 14.18
C LEU A 251 10.00 3.70 12.71
N LEU A 252 9.53 2.51 12.34
CA LEU A 252 9.10 2.21 10.97
C LEU A 252 7.68 2.73 10.67
N GLY A 253 6.93 3.15 11.68
CA GLY A 253 5.57 3.64 11.53
C GLY A 253 4.56 2.50 11.39
N ASP A 254 4.09 2.23 10.16
CA ASP A 254 3.01 1.26 9.92
C ASP A 254 3.42 0.11 8.99
N ALA A 255 2.46 -0.79 8.72
CA ALA A 255 2.63 -1.94 7.86
C ALA A 255 3.19 -1.60 6.47
N LEU A 256 3.02 -0.37 5.97
CA LEU A 256 3.49 0.00 4.63
C LEU A 256 5.01 -0.07 4.54
N SER A 257 5.74 0.34 5.58
CA SER A 257 7.21 0.31 5.59
C SER A 257 7.76 -1.10 5.40
N PHE A 258 7.20 -2.08 6.11
CA PHE A 258 7.52 -3.51 5.93
C PHE A 258 7.18 -3.99 4.52
N GLN A 259 6.00 -3.63 4.00
CA GLN A 259 5.58 -4.05 2.67
C GLN A 259 6.49 -3.50 1.56
N LEU A 260 6.99 -2.28 1.70
CA LEU A 260 7.93 -1.68 0.74
C LEU A 260 9.34 -2.26 0.88
N ALA A 261 9.78 -2.56 2.09
CA ALA A 261 11.05 -3.26 2.31
C ALA A 261 11.00 -4.67 1.70
N ILE A 262 9.93 -5.44 1.91
CA ILE A 262 9.74 -6.76 1.25
C ILE A 262 9.80 -6.62 -0.28
N LYS A 263 9.08 -5.64 -0.84
CA LYS A 263 9.13 -5.39 -2.28
C LYS A 263 10.54 -5.02 -2.75
N SER A 264 11.27 -4.22 -1.99
CA SER A 264 12.65 -3.83 -2.32
C SER A 264 13.59 -5.04 -2.30
N ALA A 265 13.53 -5.86 -1.24
CA ALA A 265 14.30 -7.10 -1.12
C ALA A 265 14.04 -8.05 -2.29
N TYR A 266 12.78 -8.14 -2.73
CA TYR A 266 12.41 -8.93 -3.90
C TYR A 266 13.00 -8.37 -5.20
N GLN A 267 13.05 -7.04 -5.38
CA GLN A 267 13.65 -6.43 -6.58
C GLN A 267 15.15 -6.66 -6.68
N VAL A 268 15.86 -6.79 -5.55
CA VAL A 268 17.30 -7.11 -5.51
C VAL A 268 17.58 -8.61 -5.39
N HIS A 269 16.55 -9.46 -5.55
CA HIS A 269 16.62 -10.92 -5.44
C HIS A 269 17.15 -11.47 -4.10
N ASP A 270 17.07 -10.68 -3.01
CA ASP A 270 17.40 -11.16 -1.66
C ASP A 270 16.18 -11.87 -1.03
N TYR A 271 15.97 -13.11 -1.45
CA TYR A 271 14.85 -13.94 -1.02
C TYR A 271 14.90 -14.27 0.47
N ARG A 272 16.09 -14.38 1.07
CA ARG A 272 16.22 -14.61 2.52
C ARG A 272 15.71 -13.40 3.29
N GLN A 273 16.05 -12.20 2.85
CA GLN A 273 15.59 -10.98 3.48
C GLN A 273 14.08 -10.75 3.26
N VAL A 274 13.51 -11.10 2.09
CA VAL A 274 12.04 -11.12 1.88
C VAL A 274 11.33 -11.92 2.97
N LEU A 275 11.78 -13.16 3.22
CA LEU A 275 11.17 -14.04 4.20
C LEU A 275 11.38 -13.53 5.64
N SER A 276 12.57 -13.03 5.95
CA SER A 276 12.90 -12.45 7.27
C SER A 276 12.05 -11.23 7.61
N ILE A 277 11.88 -10.29 6.66
CA ILE A 277 11.04 -9.10 6.88
C ILE A 277 9.57 -9.50 6.99
N TYR A 278 9.09 -10.45 6.18
CA TYR A 278 7.72 -10.94 6.26
C TYR A 278 7.41 -11.61 7.60
N ASP A 279 8.31 -12.45 8.11
CA ASP A 279 8.15 -13.10 9.42
C ASP A 279 8.06 -12.06 10.56
N ARG A 280 8.93 -11.05 10.55
CA ARG A 280 8.88 -9.92 11.50
C ARG A 280 7.55 -9.16 11.42
N MET A 281 7.08 -8.90 10.20
CA MET A 281 5.80 -8.23 9.96
C MET A 281 4.63 -9.01 10.57
N VAL A 282 4.59 -10.34 10.34
CA VAL A 282 3.54 -11.22 10.88
C VAL A 282 3.62 -11.34 12.40
N LYS A 283 4.82 -11.51 12.97
CA LYS A 283 5.03 -11.53 14.44
C LYS A 283 4.60 -10.24 15.13
N SER A 284 4.68 -9.12 14.42
CA SER A 284 4.20 -7.82 14.88
C SER A 284 2.69 -7.60 14.68
N ASN A 285 1.94 -8.66 14.32
CA ASN A 285 0.50 -8.61 14.01
C ASN A 285 0.12 -7.62 12.91
N LEU A 286 1.04 -7.33 11.98
CA LEU A 286 0.78 -6.44 10.85
C LEU A 286 0.19 -7.20 9.67
N SER A 287 -0.82 -6.62 9.01
CA SER A 287 -1.48 -7.26 7.87
C SER A 287 -0.72 -7.05 6.56
N ALA A 288 -0.43 -8.15 5.87
CA ALA A 288 0.18 -8.13 4.54
C ALA A 288 -0.87 -7.83 3.46
N SER A 289 -0.49 -6.99 2.49
CA SER A 289 -1.30 -6.75 1.30
C SER A 289 -1.18 -7.92 0.30
N ARG A 290 -2.16 -8.07 -0.60
CA ARG A 290 -2.15 -9.11 -1.64
C ARG A 290 -0.83 -9.16 -2.42
N PRO A 291 -0.27 -8.03 -2.91
CA PRO A 291 1.01 -8.06 -3.62
C PRO A 291 2.16 -8.63 -2.78
N VAL A 292 2.20 -8.35 -1.48
CA VAL A 292 3.25 -8.88 -0.58
C VAL A 292 3.10 -10.37 -0.36
N VAL A 293 1.87 -10.85 -0.13
CA VAL A 293 1.62 -12.30 -0.03
C VAL A 293 2.04 -13.01 -1.31
N TYR A 294 1.73 -12.44 -2.47
CA TYR A 294 2.08 -13.04 -3.76
C TYR A 294 3.60 -13.07 -3.98
N ILE A 295 4.32 -12.01 -3.59
CA ILE A 295 5.80 -11.99 -3.60
C ILE A 295 6.36 -13.10 -2.71
N VAL A 296 5.88 -13.21 -1.47
CA VAL A 296 6.37 -14.22 -0.52
C VAL A 296 6.07 -15.63 -1.01
N SER A 297 4.87 -15.87 -1.55
CA SER A 297 4.53 -17.15 -2.19
C SER A 297 5.45 -17.46 -3.37
N SER A 298 5.71 -16.49 -4.25
CA SER A 298 6.65 -16.68 -5.37
C SER A 298 8.06 -17.03 -4.90
N VAL A 299 8.53 -16.41 -3.81
CA VAL A 299 9.84 -16.76 -3.20
C VAL A 299 9.87 -18.20 -2.71
N TYR A 300 8.80 -18.72 -2.09
CA TYR A 300 8.75 -20.13 -1.68
C TYR A 300 8.66 -21.12 -2.85
N GLU A 301 8.14 -20.69 -3.99
CA GLU A 301 8.03 -21.54 -5.18
C GLU A 301 9.36 -21.60 -5.95
N GLN A 302 10.01 -20.45 -6.13
CA GLN A 302 11.21 -20.27 -6.96
C GLN A 302 12.52 -20.36 -6.18
N GLY A 303 12.47 -20.16 -4.87
CA GLY A 303 13.64 -20.17 -4.00
C GLY A 303 14.32 -21.55 -3.97
N GLU A 304 15.64 -21.53 -3.86
CA GLU A 304 16.48 -22.73 -3.80
C GLU A 304 16.78 -23.16 -2.35
N PHE A 305 15.87 -22.88 -1.41
CA PHE A 305 16.08 -23.19 0.01
C PHE A 305 16.21 -24.70 0.26
N TRP A 306 15.63 -25.51 -0.63
CA TRP A 306 15.70 -26.96 -0.64
C TRP A 306 17.10 -27.51 -0.98
N ARG A 307 17.95 -26.73 -1.66
CA ARG A 307 19.20 -27.22 -2.25
C ARG A 307 20.16 -27.76 -1.20
N VAL A 308 20.30 -27.06 -0.07
CA VAL A 308 21.18 -27.47 1.04
C VAL A 308 20.79 -28.85 1.56
N TYR A 309 19.50 -29.07 1.82
CA TYR A 309 19.00 -30.34 2.33
C TYR A 309 19.13 -31.47 1.30
N TYR A 310 18.91 -31.17 0.02
CA TYR A 310 19.12 -32.12 -1.08
C TYR A 310 20.59 -32.55 -1.16
N GLU A 311 21.52 -31.60 -1.19
CA GLU A 311 22.96 -31.87 -1.28
C GLU A 311 23.47 -32.65 -0.07
N ASP A 312 23.00 -32.31 1.14
CA ASP A 312 23.36 -33.03 2.36
C ASP A 312 22.87 -34.49 2.32
N LYS A 313 21.63 -34.75 1.88
CA LYS A 313 21.12 -36.13 1.72
C LYS A 313 21.93 -36.93 0.69
N ILE A 314 22.25 -36.33 -0.45
CA ILE A 314 23.06 -36.98 -1.49
C ILE A 314 24.47 -37.28 -0.96
N ARG A 315 25.08 -36.36 -0.20
CA ARG A 315 26.39 -36.59 0.44
C ARG A 315 26.34 -37.76 1.42
N LEU A 316 25.35 -37.81 2.32
CA LEU A 316 25.21 -38.89 3.30
C LEU A 316 25.08 -40.28 2.67
N LEU A 317 24.34 -40.40 1.56
CA LEU A 317 24.24 -41.66 0.82
C LEU A 317 25.58 -42.06 0.21
N ARG A 318 26.31 -41.11 -0.40
CA ARG A 318 27.64 -41.36 -0.97
C ARG A 318 28.66 -41.76 0.10
N ASP A 319 28.65 -41.08 1.24
CA ASP A 319 29.52 -41.39 2.39
C ASP A 319 29.24 -42.79 2.95
N SER A 320 28.00 -43.26 2.79
CA SER A 320 27.58 -44.64 3.14
C SER A 320 27.86 -45.66 2.03
N GLY A 321 28.57 -45.28 0.96
CA GLY A 321 28.88 -46.14 -0.19
C GLY A 321 27.72 -46.38 -1.16
N ILE A 322 26.61 -45.65 -1.03
CA ILE A 322 25.40 -45.79 -1.87
C ILE A 322 25.40 -44.72 -2.95
N ILE A 323 25.31 -45.13 -4.22
CA ILE A 323 25.09 -44.22 -5.36
C ILE A 323 23.59 -44.18 -5.64
N PRO A 324 22.89 -43.05 -5.40
CA PRO A 324 21.45 -42.98 -5.55
C PRO A 324 21.03 -43.15 -7.01
N THR A 325 20.06 -44.03 -7.28
CA THR A 325 19.44 -44.17 -8.60
C THR A 325 18.70 -42.90 -9.03
N LYS A 326 18.34 -42.78 -10.31
CA LYS A 326 17.56 -41.64 -10.80
C LYS A 326 16.23 -41.47 -10.05
N GLU A 327 15.56 -42.57 -9.73
CA GLU A 327 14.31 -42.58 -8.97
C GLU A 327 14.51 -42.12 -7.53
N GLN A 328 15.57 -42.61 -6.87
CA GLN A 328 15.95 -42.14 -5.52
C GLN A 328 16.29 -40.65 -5.52
N GLN A 329 16.98 -40.15 -6.55
CA GLN A 329 17.28 -38.71 -6.67
C GLN A 329 16.01 -37.87 -6.84
N ILE A 330 15.02 -38.32 -7.62
CA ILE A 330 13.72 -37.66 -7.76
C ILE A 330 12.99 -37.65 -6.41
N HIS A 331 12.99 -38.78 -5.69
CA HIS A 331 12.39 -38.88 -4.36
C HIS A 331 13.05 -37.88 -3.38
N ILE A 332 14.38 -37.87 -3.28
CA ILE A 332 15.12 -36.93 -2.42
C ILE A 332 14.81 -35.49 -2.80
N PHE A 333 14.76 -35.17 -4.10
CA PHE A 333 14.44 -33.84 -4.58
C PHE A 333 13.03 -33.39 -4.17
N ALA A 334 12.02 -34.24 -4.38
CA ALA A 334 10.64 -33.97 -3.99
C ALA A 334 10.52 -33.74 -2.47
N GLN A 335 11.14 -34.60 -1.66
CA GLN A 335 11.20 -34.44 -0.20
C GLN A 335 11.89 -33.15 0.23
N SER A 336 12.97 -32.77 -0.46
CA SER A 336 13.72 -31.55 -0.13
C SER A 336 12.92 -30.29 -0.43
N ARG A 337 12.12 -30.29 -1.50
CA ARG A 337 11.28 -29.15 -1.91
C ARG A 337 9.97 -29.04 -1.15
N LEU A 338 9.44 -30.14 -0.65
CA LEU A 338 8.12 -30.16 -0.03
C LEU A 338 7.96 -29.18 1.15
N PRO A 339 8.91 -29.07 2.11
CA PRO A 339 8.75 -28.16 3.26
C PRO A 339 8.56 -26.68 2.86
N GLN A 340 9.34 -26.19 1.88
CA GLN A 340 9.20 -24.82 1.40
C GLN A 340 7.86 -24.61 0.70
N TRP A 341 7.38 -25.59 -0.06
CA TRP A 341 6.09 -25.52 -0.74
C TRP A 341 4.91 -25.58 0.21
N LEU A 342 4.96 -26.44 1.25
CA LEU A 342 3.96 -26.45 2.32
C LEU A 342 3.89 -25.10 3.02
N LYS A 343 5.06 -24.49 3.32
CA LYS A 343 5.11 -23.18 3.95
C LYS A 343 4.51 -22.08 3.06
N GLY A 344 4.95 -21.98 1.81
CA GLY A 344 4.42 -21.02 0.84
C GLY A 344 2.92 -21.20 0.56
N GLY A 345 2.50 -22.45 0.43
CA GLY A 345 1.10 -22.86 0.29
C GLY A 345 0.25 -22.43 1.49
N SER A 346 0.70 -22.69 2.72
CA SER A 346 -0.02 -22.32 3.95
C SER A 346 -0.26 -20.81 4.05
N ILE A 347 0.73 -19.99 3.70
CA ILE A 347 0.64 -18.53 3.71
C ILE A 347 -0.41 -18.05 2.70
N LEU A 348 -0.31 -18.52 1.46
CA LEU A 348 -1.24 -18.18 0.38
C LEU A 348 -2.66 -18.63 0.73
N HIS A 349 -2.77 -19.84 1.28
CA HIS A 349 -4.03 -20.46 1.62
C HIS A 349 -4.74 -19.73 2.77
N ALA A 350 -4.02 -19.39 3.85
CA ALA A 350 -4.54 -18.60 4.95
C ALA A 350 -5.01 -17.21 4.50
N PHE A 351 -4.27 -16.56 3.59
CA PHE A 351 -4.69 -15.30 2.98
C PHE A 351 -5.97 -15.46 2.16
N GLY A 352 -6.04 -16.49 1.30
CA GLY A 352 -7.21 -16.79 0.48
C GLY A 352 -8.47 -17.05 1.33
N LYS A 353 -8.36 -17.84 2.41
CA LYS A 353 -9.46 -18.08 3.37
C LYS A 353 -10.02 -16.78 3.95
N LYS A 354 -9.15 -15.86 4.39
CA LYS A 354 -9.58 -14.53 4.89
C LYS A 354 -10.27 -13.67 3.83
N LYS A 355 -10.08 -13.95 2.54
CA LYS A 355 -10.64 -13.19 1.41
C LYS A 355 -11.80 -13.90 0.70
N GLY A 356 -12.17 -15.12 1.08
CA GLY A 356 -13.19 -15.88 0.35
C GLY A 356 -12.66 -16.54 -0.94
N GLU A 357 -11.34 -16.67 -1.10
CA GLU A 357 -10.70 -17.02 -2.38
C GLU A 357 -10.04 -18.41 -2.35
N GLY A 358 -10.38 -19.26 -3.32
CA GLY A 358 -9.84 -20.61 -3.43
C GLY A 358 -10.07 -21.44 -2.16
N ILE A 359 -11.24 -21.29 -1.56
CA ILE A 359 -11.64 -22.04 -0.36
C ILE A 359 -12.12 -23.42 -0.80
N LEU A 360 -11.79 -24.42 0.01
CA LEU A 360 -12.32 -25.76 -0.12
C LEU A 360 -13.81 -25.76 0.22
N THR A 361 -14.64 -26.20 -0.72
CA THR A 361 -16.10 -26.28 -0.58
C THR A 361 -16.54 -27.72 -0.80
N TYR A 362 -17.47 -28.21 0.01
CA TYR A 362 -18.08 -29.52 -0.19
C TYR A 362 -19.30 -29.36 -1.10
N LYS A 363 -19.27 -29.93 -2.31
CA LYS A 363 -20.33 -29.72 -3.32
C LYS A 363 -21.34 -30.87 -3.42
N SER A 364 -20.95 -32.09 -3.08
CA SER A 364 -21.82 -33.28 -3.08
C SER A 364 -21.19 -34.40 -2.23
N GLU A 365 -21.94 -35.48 -1.95
CA GLU A 365 -21.52 -36.59 -1.07
C GLU A 365 -20.15 -37.21 -1.41
N ASN A 366 -19.64 -37.00 -2.63
CA ASN A 366 -18.38 -37.59 -3.10
C ASN A 366 -17.31 -36.60 -3.57
N ALA A 367 -17.47 -35.28 -3.39
CA ALA A 367 -16.49 -34.33 -3.92
C ALA A 367 -16.30 -33.04 -3.11
N TYR A 368 -15.01 -32.74 -2.87
CA TYR A 368 -14.53 -31.42 -2.48
C TYR A 368 -14.18 -30.61 -3.73
N PHE A 369 -14.37 -29.30 -3.67
CA PHE A 369 -14.17 -28.40 -4.79
C PHE A 369 -13.41 -27.14 -4.37
N ALA A 370 -12.43 -26.73 -5.17
CA ALA A 370 -11.79 -25.43 -5.07
C ALA A 370 -11.55 -24.81 -6.45
N ASN A 371 -11.51 -23.47 -6.51
CA ASN A 371 -11.17 -22.73 -7.73
C ASN A 371 -9.82 -22.01 -7.55
N VAL A 372 -8.86 -22.34 -8.41
CA VAL A 372 -7.52 -21.76 -8.44
C VAL A 372 -7.22 -21.00 -9.75
N GLU A 373 -8.18 -20.89 -10.67
CA GLU A 373 -8.06 -20.25 -11.98
C GLU A 373 -7.54 -18.80 -11.92
N LYS A 374 -7.88 -18.06 -10.85
CA LYS A 374 -7.51 -16.65 -10.66
C LYS A 374 -6.06 -16.43 -10.21
N TYR A 375 -5.33 -17.49 -9.88
CA TYR A 375 -3.95 -17.40 -9.42
C TYR A 375 -2.99 -17.53 -10.60
N TYR A 376 -1.86 -16.82 -10.53
CA TYR A 376 -0.74 -17.01 -11.46
C TYR A 376 -0.01 -18.32 -11.16
N ASP A 377 0.80 -18.80 -12.10
CA ASP A 377 1.35 -20.17 -12.10
C ASP A 377 2.04 -20.57 -10.78
N PRO A 378 2.98 -19.79 -10.22
CA PRO A 378 3.64 -20.15 -8.96
C PRO A 378 2.64 -20.29 -7.81
N HIS A 379 1.59 -19.48 -7.83
CA HIS A 379 0.57 -19.45 -6.80
C HIS A 379 -0.43 -20.59 -6.96
N ARG A 380 -0.78 -21.01 -8.19
CA ARG A 380 -1.65 -22.18 -8.42
C ARG A 380 -1.03 -23.45 -7.87
N ARG A 381 0.26 -23.66 -8.12
CA ARG A 381 1.03 -24.83 -7.63
C ARG A 381 1.03 -24.90 -6.11
N LEU A 382 1.43 -23.81 -5.44
CA LEU A 382 1.41 -23.74 -3.97
C LEU A 382 0.00 -23.87 -3.38
N LYS A 383 -1.00 -23.29 -4.06
CA LYS A 383 -2.40 -23.38 -3.62
C LYS A 383 -2.93 -24.81 -3.71
N LEU A 384 -2.57 -25.55 -4.77
CA LEU A 384 -2.91 -26.96 -4.92
C LEU A 384 -2.33 -27.78 -3.76
N ILE A 385 -1.03 -27.63 -3.47
CA ILE A 385 -0.36 -28.32 -2.36
C ILE A 385 -1.08 -28.05 -1.03
N ALA A 386 -1.42 -26.78 -0.75
CA ALA A 386 -2.13 -26.43 0.48
C ALA A 386 -3.56 -27.00 0.56
N LEU A 387 -4.27 -27.10 -0.57
CA LEU A 387 -5.61 -27.70 -0.62
C LEU A 387 -5.53 -29.21 -0.39
N MET A 388 -4.54 -29.87 -0.96
CA MET A 388 -4.30 -31.29 -0.76
C MET A 388 -3.94 -31.61 0.70
N ASP A 389 -3.08 -30.78 1.29
CA ASP A 389 -2.71 -30.88 2.71
C ASP A 389 -3.94 -30.66 3.62
N GLU A 390 -4.77 -29.64 3.36
CA GLU A 390 -6.02 -29.41 4.09
C GLU A 390 -7.00 -30.58 3.98
N VAL A 391 -7.23 -31.11 2.78
CA VAL A 391 -8.18 -32.21 2.58
C VAL A 391 -7.71 -33.48 3.28
N SER A 392 -6.40 -33.74 3.28
CA SER A 392 -5.81 -34.90 3.96
C SER A 392 -6.01 -34.89 5.48
N GLU A 393 -6.32 -33.74 6.06
CA GLU A 393 -6.50 -33.54 7.51
C GLU A 393 -7.98 -33.49 7.92
N LEU A 394 -8.92 -33.56 6.97
CA LEU A 394 -10.34 -33.58 7.27
C LEU A 394 -10.76 -34.91 7.89
N LYS A 395 -11.51 -34.84 8.99
CA LYS A 395 -12.07 -36.03 9.65
C LYS A 395 -13.23 -36.61 8.83
N GLY A 396 -13.26 -37.94 8.71
CA GLY A 396 -14.38 -38.67 8.08
C GLY A 396 -14.38 -38.65 6.55
N VAL A 397 -13.27 -38.25 5.94
CA VAL A 397 -13.06 -38.36 4.50
C VAL A 397 -13.04 -39.84 4.09
N LYS A 398 -13.73 -40.18 3.00
CA LYS A 398 -13.71 -41.52 2.43
C LYS A 398 -12.78 -41.57 1.22
N ASP A 399 -12.05 -42.66 1.05
CA ASP A 399 -11.10 -42.87 -0.05
C ASP A 399 -11.76 -42.78 -1.44
N THR A 400 -13.05 -43.06 -1.51
CA THR A 400 -13.87 -42.97 -2.74
C THR A 400 -14.17 -41.54 -3.19
N GLN A 401 -13.94 -40.55 -2.35
CA GLN A 401 -14.21 -39.15 -2.65
C GLN A 401 -13.10 -38.55 -3.52
N LYS A 402 -13.37 -37.37 -4.10
CA LYS A 402 -12.44 -36.67 -4.99
C LYS A 402 -12.23 -35.21 -4.58
N LEU A 403 -11.06 -34.67 -4.88
CA LEU A 403 -10.78 -33.24 -4.91
C LEU A 403 -10.87 -32.73 -6.35
N LEU A 404 -11.81 -31.82 -6.58
CA LEU A 404 -12.06 -31.18 -7.87
C LEU A 404 -11.47 -29.76 -7.86
N ILE A 405 -10.51 -29.50 -8.74
CA ILE A 405 -9.81 -28.23 -8.85
C ILE A 405 -10.16 -27.59 -10.19
N ARG A 406 -10.88 -26.47 -10.16
CA ARG A 406 -11.04 -25.63 -11.35
C ARG A 406 -9.78 -24.79 -11.54
N SER A 407 -9.09 -24.97 -12.66
CA SER A 407 -7.88 -24.25 -13.06
C SER A 407 -8.00 -23.75 -14.52
N LEU A 408 -6.87 -23.37 -15.13
CA LEU A 408 -6.80 -23.06 -16.56
C LEU A 408 -7.01 -24.33 -17.42
N PRO A 409 -7.54 -24.22 -18.65
CA PRO A 409 -7.56 -25.32 -19.60
C PRO A 409 -6.14 -25.82 -19.89
N ASN A 410 -5.92 -27.15 -19.84
CA ASN A 410 -4.61 -27.77 -20.10
C ASN A 410 -3.47 -27.20 -19.22
N ASP A 411 -3.72 -27.00 -17.92
CA ASP A 411 -2.75 -26.42 -16.99
C ASP A 411 -1.53 -27.33 -16.75
N ALA A 412 -0.56 -27.25 -17.67
CA ALA A 412 0.67 -28.05 -17.68
C ALA A 412 1.47 -27.94 -16.37
N GLN A 413 1.35 -26.81 -15.67
CA GLN A 413 2.08 -26.55 -14.43
C GLN A 413 1.54 -27.39 -13.27
N LEU A 414 0.23 -27.61 -13.20
CA LEU A 414 -0.38 -28.46 -12.18
C LEU A 414 -0.22 -29.94 -12.54
N THR A 415 -0.34 -30.29 -13.81
CA THR A 415 -0.16 -31.69 -14.23
C THR A 415 1.28 -32.15 -14.02
N SER A 416 2.28 -31.34 -14.39
CA SER A 416 3.71 -31.62 -14.11
C SER A 416 4.01 -31.79 -12.62
N LEU A 417 3.40 -30.95 -11.78
CA LEU A 417 3.56 -31.04 -10.33
C LEU A 417 3.14 -32.42 -9.82
N LEU A 418 1.94 -32.87 -10.20
CA LEU A 418 1.35 -34.12 -9.73
C LEU A 418 2.02 -35.36 -10.32
N SER A 419 2.45 -35.32 -11.59
CA SER A 419 2.99 -36.49 -12.28
C SER A 419 4.50 -36.70 -12.12
N GLY A 420 5.26 -35.70 -11.66
CA GLY A 420 6.74 -35.83 -11.65
C GLY A 420 7.52 -35.03 -10.62
N GLU A 421 6.90 -34.08 -9.90
CA GLU A 421 7.63 -33.26 -8.92
C GLU A 421 7.27 -33.57 -7.47
N LEU A 422 6.18 -34.31 -7.24
CA LEU A 422 5.81 -34.84 -5.94
C LEU A 422 6.19 -36.31 -5.85
N TYR A 423 6.49 -36.76 -4.62
CA TYR A 423 6.73 -38.15 -4.31
C TYR A 423 5.91 -38.58 -3.08
N PRO A 424 5.20 -39.73 -3.14
CA PRO A 424 4.80 -40.43 -4.36
C PRO A 424 4.07 -39.52 -5.37
N THR A 425 4.09 -39.88 -6.65
CA THR A 425 3.31 -39.18 -7.67
C THR A 425 1.82 -39.35 -7.38
N ILE A 426 1.02 -38.43 -7.90
CA ILE A 426 -0.39 -38.33 -7.54
C ILE A 426 -1.22 -38.63 -8.77
N ASP A 427 -2.08 -39.64 -8.69
CA ASP A 427 -3.05 -39.93 -9.73
C ASP A 427 -4.05 -38.77 -9.92
N PHE A 428 -4.34 -38.42 -11.16
CA PHE A 428 -5.35 -37.41 -11.51
C PHE A 428 -5.96 -37.67 -12.88
N SER A 429 -7.14 -37.08 -13.12
CA SER A 429 -7.73 -36.94 -14.45
C SER A 429 -8.03 -35.48 -14.77
N VAL A 430 -7.92 -35.11 -16.05
CA VAL A 430 -8.19 -33.75 -16.52
C VAL A 430 -9.38 -33.78 -17.49
N HIS A 431 -10.37 -32.93 -17.22
CA HIS A 431 -11.49 -32.67 -18.12
C HIS A 431 -11.64 -31.16 -18.30
N ASP A 432 -11.26 -30.65 -19.46
CA ASP A 432 -11.20 -29.22 -19.80
C ASP A 432 -10.38 -28.39 -18.78
N SER A 433 -11.07 -27.61 -17.94
CA SER A 433 -10.53 -26.75 -16.89
C SER A 433 -10.61 -27.39 -15.50
N LEU A 434 -11.04 -28.65 -15.41
CA LEU A 434 -11.27 -29.37 -14.17
C LEU A 434 -10.25 -30.49 -13.99
N LEU A 435 -9.44 -30.35 -12.95
CA LEU A 435 -8.53 -31.38 -12.47
C LEU A 435 -9.21 -32.17 -11.35
N SER A 436 -9.28 -33.50 -11.51
CA SER A 436 -9.93 -34.41 -10.57
C SER A 436 -8.89 -35.34 -9.95
N ILE A 437 -8.71 -35.22 -8.63
CA ILE A 437 -7.71 -35.97 -7.87
C ILE A 437 -8.45 -36.91 -6.89
N PRO A 438 -8.29 -38.24 -6.98
CA PRO A 438 -8.84 -39.16 -5.98
C PRO A 438 -8.24 -38.89 -4.60
N LEU A 439 -9.06 -38.88 -3.54
CA LEU A 439 -8.55 -38.62 -2.20
C LEU A 439 -7.64 -39.73 -1.69
N GLN A 440 -7.88 -40.98 -2.11
CA GLN A 440 -6.95 -42.08 -1.84
C GLN A 440 -5.51 -41.76 -2.28
N SER A 441 -5.35 -41.12 -3.44
CA SER A 441 -4.03 -40.71 -3.96
C SER A 441 -3.39 -39.61 -3.10
N ILE A 442 -4.19 -38.64 -2.64
CA ILE A 442 -3.73 -37.58 -1.72
C ILE A 442 -3.32 -38.17 -0.36
N LEU A 443 -4.11 -39.11 0.17
CA LEU A 443 -3.82 -39.78 1.44
C LEU A 443 -2.58 -40.66 1.34
N HIS A 444 -2.42 -41.40 0.24
CA HIS A 444 -1.21 -42.15 -0.03
C HIS A 444 0.02 -41.22 -0.07
N TRP A 445 -0.06 -40.11 -0.81
CA TRP A 445 0.98 -39.10 -0.82
C TRP A 445 1.27 -38.54 0.58
N LYS A 446 0.25 -38.13 1.34
CA LYS A 446 0.40 -37.59 2.71
C LYS A 446 1.14 -38.56 3.63
N ASN A 447 0.83 -39.86 3.53
CA ASN A 447 1.39 -40.88 4.41
C ASN A 447 2.83 -41.29 4.05
N HIS A 448 3.20 -41.21 2.77
CA HIS A 448 4.49 -41.74 2.28
C HIS A 448 5.47 -40.65 1.80
N ARG A 449 5.05 -39.38 1.72
CA ARG A 449 5.91 -38.26 1.26
C ARG A 449 7.12 -38.00 2.16
N GLU A 450 7.15 -38.56 3.36
CA GLU A 450 8.26 -38.44 4.32
C GLU A 450 9.01 -39.76 4.54
N ASP A 451 8.65 -40.82 3.80
CA ASP A 451 9.30 -42.13 3.95
C ASP A 451 10.80 -42.05 3.63
N PRO A 452 11.65 -42.70 4.44
CA PRO A 452 13.08 -42.72 4.15
C PRO A 452 13.34 -43.35 2.78
N VAL A 453 14.34 -42.81 2.07
CA VAL A 453 14.73 -43.25 0.71
C VAL A 453 15.50 -44.59 0.73
N LEU A 454 15.70 -45.17 1.92
CA LEU A 454 16.53 -46.36 2.19
C LEU A 454 15.70 -47.64 2.20
#